data_AF-A0AAW2KDK4-F1
#
_entry.id   AF-A0AAW2KDK4-F1
#
_cell.length_a   1.000
_cell.length_b   1.000
_cell.length_c   1.000
_cell.angle_alpha   90.00
_cell.angle_beta   90.00
_cell.angle_gamma   90.00
#
_symmetry.space_group_name_H-M   'P 1'
#
loop_
_entity.id
_entity.type
_entity.pdbx_description
1 polymer ?
#
loop_
_entity_poly.entity_id
_entity_poly.type
_entity_poly.pdbx_seq_one_letter_code
_entity_poly.pdbx_strand_id
1 'polypeptide(L)'
;MSFITAHSRSKHDEPNGYVFVHCTVTGTGGTGYLGRTWFPFGRVIYAYSQLSEAVNPEGWSNNGQAHTDSTVYFGEYRNQGPGADLSKRAPFAKLLSDAEVKPFISLAYIEGSKWLLPPATPQV
;
A
#
# COMPACT_ATOMS: atom_id res chain seq x y z
N MET A 1 -19.51 1.81 0.33
CA MET A 1 -18.10 2.12 0.67
C MET A 1 -17.27 0.90 0.34
N SER A 2 -16.14 1.09 -0.34
CA SER A 2 -15.31 -0.01 -0.84
C SER A 2 -13.88 0.16 -0.32
N PHE A 3 -13.20 -0.96 -0.06
CA PHE A 3 -11.83 -0.98 0.42
C PHE A 3 -11.03 -1.95 -0.45
N ILE A 4 -9.91 -1.50 -1.00
CA ILE A 4 -9.06 -2.36 -1.86
C ILE A 4 -8.27 -3.35 -0.99
N THR A 5 -7.83 -2.92 0.20
CA THR A 5 -6.96 -3.74 1.06
C THR A 5 -7.42 -3.76 2.52
N ALA A 6 -7.12 -4.87 3.20
CA ALA A 6 -7.26 -5.05 4.63
C ALA A 6 -6.16 -6.02 5.09
N HIS A 7 -5.01 -5.50 5.55
CA HIS A 7 -3.84 -6.32 5.87
C HIS A 7 -3.85 -6.78 7.34
N SER A 8 -3.61 -8.07 7.60
CA SER A 8 -3.74 -8.72 8.93
C SER A 8 -2.45 -8.78 9.77
N ARG A 9 -1.46 -7.96 9.45
CA ARG A 9 -0.20 -7.92 10.21
C ARG A 9 -0.45 -7.56 11.67
N SER A 10 -0.05 -8.47 12.56
CA SER A 10 -0.41 -8.46 13.97
C SER A 10 0.73 -8.02 14.88
N LYS A 11 1.98 -8.06 14.39
CA LYS A 11 3.16 -7.65 15.14
C LYS A 11 4.04 -6.70 14.33
N HIS A 12 4.78 -5.84 15.04
CA HIS A 12 5.65 -4.84 14.44
C HIS A 12 6.85 -5.44 13.69
N ASP A 13 7.29 -6.65 14.03
CA ASP A 13 8.48 -7.30 13.48
C ASP A 13 8.18 -8.30 12.34
N GLU A 14 6.90 -8.62 12.09
CA GLU A 14 6.51 -9.49 10.98
C GLU A 14 6.97 -8.90 9.64
N PRO A 15 7.70 -9.63 8.77
CA PRO A 15 8.26 -9.09 7.54
C PRO A 15 7.28 -9.08 6.34
N ASN A 16 5.96 -9.04 6.58
CA ASN A 16 4.92 -9.14 5.53
C ASN A 16 4.16 -7.82 5.28
N GLY A 17 3.48 -7.71 4.15
CA GLY A 17 2.80 -6.49 3.72
C GLY A 17 2.25 -6.62 2.30
N TYR A 18 1.33 -5.74 1.93
CA TYR A 18 0.91 -5.57 0.54
C TYR A 18 1.65 -4.40 -0.07
N VAL A 19 2.28 -4.60 -1.23
CA VAL A 19 3.00 -3.56 -1.96
C VAL A 19 2.55 -3.57 -3.41
N PHE A 20 1.99 -2.46 -3.87
CA PHE A 20 1.53 -2.24 -5.23
C PHE A 20 2.50 -1.28 -5.91
N VAL A 21 3.23 -1.77 -6.90
CA VAL A 21 4.24 -1.00 -7.65
C VAL A 21 3.83 -0.94 -9.11
N HIS A 22 3.79 0.27 -9.70
CA HIS A 22 3.36 0.47 -11.09
C HIS A 22 1.98 -0.10 -11.42
N CYS A 23 1.06 -0.05 -10.45
CA CYS A 23 -0.32 -0.50 -10.64
C CYS A 23 -1.23 0.65 -11.09
N THR A 24 -2.41 0.30 -11.60
CA THR A 24 -3.49 1.26 -11.88
C THR A 24 -4.68 0.94 -10.99
N VAL A 25 -5.09 1.88 -10.16
CA VAL A 25 -6.30 1.82 -9.33
C VAL A 25 -7.39 2.61 -10.03
N THR A 26 -8.45 1.92 -10.44
CA THR A 26 -9.59 2.50 -11.17
C THR A 26 -10.90 2.26 -10.46
N GLY A 27 -11.92 3.05 -10.77
CA GLY A 27 -13.28 2.88 -10.27
C GLY A 27 -14.12 4.13 -10.54
N THR A 28 -15.29 4.19 -9.90
CA THR A 28 -16.21 5.33 -10.00
C THR A 28 -16.68 5.77 -8.61
N GLY A 29 -17.20 6.99 -8.51
CA GLY A 29 -17.95 7.47 -7.35
C GLY A 29 -17.13 8.01 -6.17
N GLY A 30 -15.80 8.09 -6.25
CA GLY A 30 -14.96 8.83 -5.29
C GLY A 30 -15.04 8.39 -3.82
N THR A 31 -15.52 7.17 -3.55
CA THR A 31 -15.76 6.64 -2.20
C THR A 31 -14.90 5.42 -1.86
N GLY A 32 -13.95 5.07 -2.74
CA GLY A 32 -13.05 3.92 -2.54
C GLY A 32 -11.86 4.28 -1.67
N TYR A 33 -11.55 3.46 -0.68
CA TYR A 33 -10.35 3.59 0.13
C TYR A 33 -9.25 2.64 -0.39
N LEU A 34 -8.01 3.11 -0.41
CA LEU A 34 -6.81 2.33 -0.73
C LEU A 34 -6.65 1.15 0.23
N GLY A 35 -7.08 1.33 1.48
CA GLY A 35 -7.08 0.29 2.48
C GLY A 35 -7.78 0.68 3.76
N ARG A 36 -8.04 -0.34 4.57
CA ARG A 36 -8.45 -0.18 5.96
C ARG A 36 -7.61 -1.00 6.91
N THR A 37 -7.61 -0.60 8.17
CA THR A 37 -7.04 -1.41 9.24
C THR A 37 -7.92 -2.63 9.49
N TRP A 38 -7.28 -3.78 9.64
CA TRP A 38 -7.91 -5.02 10.08
C TRP A 38 -7.22 -5.52 11.35
N PHE A 39 -5.88 -5.51 11.36
CA PHE A 39 -5.06 -5.76 12.53
C PHE A 39 -4.14 -4.56 12.84
N PRO A 40 -3.59 -4.47 14.07
CA PRO A 40 -2.96 -3.25 14.56
C PRO A 40 -1.72 -2.80 13.79
N PHE A 41 -0.98 -3.71 13.15
CA PHE A 41 0.28 -3.39 12.47
C PHE A 41 0.18 -3.53 10.94
N GLY A 42 -1.03 -3.41 10.39
CA GLY A 42 -1.30 -3.47 8.96
C GLY A 42 -0.31 -2.63 8.15
N ARG A 43 0.20 -3.19 7.05
CA ARG A 43 1.22 -2.56 6.20
C ARG A 43 0.82 -2.68 4.74
N VAL A 44 0.56 -1.54 4.11
CA VAL A 44 0.13 -1.43 2.72
C VAL A 44 0.85 -0.26 2.08
N ILE A 45 1.43 -0.48 0.90
CA ILE A 45 2.18 0.55 0.18
C ILE A 45 1.71 0.61 -1.26
N TYR A 46 1.41 1.82 -1.75
CA TYR A 46 1.22 2.10 -3.17
C TYR A 46 2.37 2.99 -3.64
N ALA A 47 3.15 2.51 -4.59
CA ALA A 47 4.31 3.22 -5.13
C ALA A 47 4.23 3.30 -6.66
N TYR A 48 4.59 4.47 -7.22
CA TYR A 48 4.61 4.71 -8.66
C TYR A 48 3.32 4.30 -9.40
N SER A 49 2.19 4.36 -8.71
CA SER A 49 0.91 3.84 -9.21
C SER A 49 0.00 4.98 -9.65
N GLN A 50 -0.89 4.70 -10.60
CA GLN A 50 -1.92 5.64 -11.05
C GLN A 50 -3.19 5.44 -10.23
N LEU A 51 -3.63 6.49 -9.53
CA LEU A 51 -4.83 6.49 -8.70
C LEU A 51 -5.90 7.37 -9.36
N SER A 52 -7.01 6.76 -9.81
CA SER A 52 -8.11 7.51 -10.39
C SER A 52 -8.92 8.27 -9.33
N GLU A 53 -9.83 9.14 -9.77
CA GLU A 53 -10.76 9.93 -8.94
C GLU A 53 -11.74 9.06 -8.12
N ALA A 54 -11.68 7.74 -8.27
CA ALA A 54 -12.41 6.80 -7.44
C ALA A 54 -11.92 6.76 -5.99
N VAL A 55 -10.67 7.17 -5.76
CA VAL A 55 -10.06 7.18 -4.43
C VAL A 55 -10.62 8.33 -3.61
N ASN A 56 -11.19 8.01 -2.45
CA ASN A 56 -11.64 8.97 -1.47
C ASN A 56 -10.46 9.86 -1.04
N PRO A 57 -10.62 11.20 -0.89
CA PRO A 57 -9.54 12.07 -0.46
C PRO A 57 -8.84 11.66 0.85
N GLU A 58 -9.56 11.07 1.81
CA GLU A 58 -8.98 10.50 3.04
C GLU A 58 -8.01 9.34 2.74
N GLY A 59 -8.23 8.62 1.64
CA GLY A 59 -7.40 7.52 1.12
C GLY A 59 -7.42 6.26 1.96
N TRP A 60 -7.43 6.38 3.28
CA TRP A 60 -7.27 5.31 4.24
C TRP A 60 -8.32 5.39 5.34
N SER A 61 -8.75 4.23 5.83
CA SER A 61 -9.69 4.14 6.95
C SER A 61 -9.08 3.35 8.11
N ASN A 62 -9.19 3.87 9.33
CA ASN A 62 -8.87 3.10 10.53
C ASN A 62 -10.01 2.15 10.93
N ASN A 63 -11.09 2.06 10.15
CA ASN A 63 -12.22 1.16 10.39
C ASN A 63 -12.79 1.23 11.83
N GLY A 64 -12.77 2.43 12.44
CA GLY A 64 -13.22 2.65 13.82
C GLY A 64 -12.20 2.20 14.88
N GLN A 65 -10.98 1.82 14.50
CA GLN A 65 -9.92 1.34 15.37
C GLN A 65 -8.84 2.41 15.59
N ALA A 66 -9.19 3.52 16.23
CA ALA A 66 -8.29 4.67 16.42
C ALA A 66 -6.96 4.32 17.11
N HIS A 67 -6.92 3.26 17.93
CA HIS A 67 -5.69 2.78 18.57
C HIS A 67 -4.63 2.29 17.55
N THR A 68 -5.04 1.95 16.32
CA THR A 68 -4.15 1.44 15.27
C THR A 68 -3.45 2.54 14.48
N ASP A 69 -3.92 3.79 14.58
CA ASP A 69 -3.40 4.93 13.81
C ASP A 69 -1.90 5.17 14.06
N SER A 70 -1.41 4.84 15.26
CA SER A 70 0.00 4.97 15.64
C SER A 70 0.89 3.79 15.21
N THR A 71 0.30 2.66 14.82
CA THR A 71 1.01 1.39 14.59
C THR A 71 0.95 0.90 13.15
N VAL A 72 -0.02 1.37 12.36
CA VAL A 72 -0.15 0.99 10.94
C VAL A 72 0.92 1.66 10.08
N TYR A 73 1.25 1.01 8.98
CA TYR A 73 2.19 1.52 7.98
C TYR A 73 1.50 1.58 6.61
N PHE A 74 0.69 2.62 6.42
CA PHE A 74 0.01 2.89 5.15
C PHE A 74 0.74 3.98 4.39
N GLY A 75 1.44 3.58 3.33
CA GLY A 75 2.39 4.41 2.61
C GLY A 75 1.98 4.69 1.17
N GLU A 76 2.20 5.92 0.73
CA GLU A 76 2.10 6.34 -0.66
C GLU A 76 3.43 6.94 -1.11
N TYR A 77 3.85 6.64 -2.35
CA TYR A 77 5.10 7.13 -2.90
C TYR A 77 5.01 7.38 -4.40
N ARG A 78 5.19 8.64 -4.81
CA ARG A 78 5.18 9.07 -6.23
C ARG A 78 4.00 8.50 -7.04
N ASN A 79 2.85 8.35 -6.39
CA ASN A 79 1.61 8.04 -7.09
C ASN A 79 1.15 9.25 -7.89
N GLN A 80 0.41 9.00 -8.96
CA GLN A 80 -0.07 10.01 -9.88
C GLN A 80 -1.57 9.84 -10.15
N GLY A 81 -2.17 10.79 -10.85
CA GLY A 81 -3.58 10.78 -11.21
C GLY A 81 -4.46 11.57 -10.23
N PRO A 82 -5.75 11.75 -10.57
CA PRO A 82 -6.65 12.62 -9.81
C PRO A 82 -6.95 12.13 -8.38
N GLY A 83 -6.77 10.84 -8.09
CA GLY A 83 -6.91 10.28 -6.74
C GLY A 83 -5.64 10.34 -5.89
N ALA A 84 -4.53 10.85 -6.42
CA ALA A 84 -3.24 10.89 -5.74
C ALA A 84 -2.99 12.18 -4.93
N ASP A 85 -3.95 13.09 -4.85
CA ASP A 85 -3.84 14.26 -3.97
C ASP A 85 -3.78 13.82 -2.50
N LEU A 86 -2.72 14.25 -1.82
CA LEU A 86 -2.43 13.89 -0.43
C LEU A 86 -3.00 14.91 0.58
N SER A 87 -3.48 16.06 0.12
CA SER A 87 -3.84 17.22 0.97
C SER A 87 -4.92 16.92 2.03
N LYS A 88 -5.72 15.88 1.83
CA LYS A 88 -6.83 15.47 2.70
C LYS A 88 -6.67 14.07 3.28
N ARG A 89 -5.50 13.44 3.12
CA ARG A 89 -5.27 12.08 3.61
C ARG A 89 -5.48 11.98 5.11
N ALA A 90 -5.90 10.80 5.55
CA ALA A 90 -6.00 10.48 6.96
C ALA A 90 -4.65 10.78 7.66
N PRO A 91 -4.63 11.34 8.88
CA PRO A 91 -3.38 11.80 9.52
C PRO A 91 -2.31 10.72 9.75
N PHE A 92 -2.72 9.44 9.80
CA PHE A 92 -1.80 8.29 9.94
C PHE A 92 -1.23 7.79 8.60
N ALA A 93 -1.69 8.32 7.47
CA ALA A 93 -1.11 8.03 6.16
C ALA A 93 0.30 8.60 6.06
N LYS A 94 1.18 7.89 5.36
CA LYS A 94 2.59 8.26 5.22
C LYS A 94 2.92 8.58 3.77
N LEU A 95 3.42 9.79 3.52
CA LEU A 95 4.18 10.08 2.30
C LEU A 95 5.60 9.58 2.51
N LEU A 96 5.98 8.54 1.77
CA LEU A 96 7.30 7.94 1.94
C LEU A 96 8.36 8.75 1.19
N SER A 97 9.59 8.73 1.72
CA SER A 97 10.80 9.14 1.02
C SER A 97 11.38 8.02 0.15
N ASP A 98 12.35 8.35 -0.70
CA ASP A 98 13.11 7.36 -1.48
C ASP A 98 13.74 6.28 -0.58
N ALA A 99 14.27 6.67 0.58
CA ALA A 99 14.91 5.74 1.52
C ALA A 99 13.90 4.79 2.18
N GLU A 100 12.73 5.30 2.55
CA GLU A 100 11.67 4.53 3.20
C GLU A 100 11.01 3.54 2.24
N VAL A 101 10.80 3.91 0.97
CA VAL A 101 10.12 3.05 0.00
C VAL A 101 11.03 1.96 -0.57
N LYS A 102 12.34 2.25 -0.70
CA LYS A 102 13.36 1.37 -1.32
C LYS A 102 13.29 -0.10 -0.90
N PRO A 103 13.19 -0.47 0.39
CA PRO A 103 13.14 -1.88 0.78
C PRO A 103 11.91 -2.61 0.21
N PHE A 104 10.79 -1.91 0.03
CA PHE A 104 9.51 -2.51 -0.37
C PHE A 104 9.38 -2.69 -1.89
N ILE A 105 10.01 -1.83 -2.69
CA ILE A 105 9.88 -1.83 -4.15
C ILE A 105 11.00 -2.61 -4.85
N SER A 106 11.73 -3.45 -4.09
CA SER A 106 12.80 -4.28 -4.61
C SER A 106 12.43 -5.76 -4.55
N LEU A 107 13.05 -6.58 -5.41
CA LEU A 107 12.87 -8.04 -5.36
C LEU A 107 13.30 -8.65 -4.02
N ALA A 108 14.13 -7.96 -3.23
CA ALA A 108 14.51 -8.41 -1.90
C ALA A 108 13.32 -8.51 -0.95
N TYR A 109 12.27 -7.70 -1.14
CA TYR A 109 11.08 -7.71 -0.28
C TYR A 109 10.37 -9.07 -0.25
N ILE A 110 10.37 -9.75 -1.39
CA ILE A 110 9.75 -11.06 -1.59
C ILE A 110 10.80 -12.18 -1.67
N GLU A 111 12.05 -11.90 -1.30
CA GLU A 111 13.17 -12.83 -1.45
C GLU A 111 13.30 -13.39 -2.88
N GLY A 112 12.99 -12.57 -3.89
CA GLY A 112 12.87 -13.00 -5.28
C GLY A 112 14.15 -13.63 -5.85
N SER A 113 15.33 -13.30 -5.32
CA SER A 113 16.57 -13.97 -5.71
C SER A 113 16.58 -15.48 -5.39
N LYS A 114 15.72 -15.97 -4.49
CA LYS A 114 15.65 -17.39 -4.10
C LYS A 114 14.74 -18.22 -5.00
N TRP A 115 13.75 -17.60 -5.66
CA TRP A 115 12.70 -18.34 -6.35
C TRP A 115 12.30 -17.77 -7.71
N LEU A 116 12.66 -16.52 -8.00
CA LEU A 116 12.42 -15.85 -9.28
C LEU A 116 13.67 -15.85 -10.19
N LEU A 117 14.88 -16.00 -9.62
CA LEU A 117 16.16 -15.92 -10.35
C LEU A 117 17.05 -17.15 -10.09
N PRO A 118 17.66 -17.80 -11.11
CA PRO A 118 17.43 -17.63 -12.56
C PRO A 118 16.11 -18.30 -12.99
N PRO A 119 15.49 -17.91 -14.12
CA PRO A 119 14.28 -18.55 -14.62
C PRO A 119 14.47 -20.07 -14.70
N ALA A 120 13.39 -20.83 -14.46
CA ALA A 120 13.36 -22.23 -14.84
C ALA A 120 13.88 -22.32 -16.28
N THR A 121 14.93 -23.11 -16.51
CA THR A 121 15.53 -23.34 -17.82
C THR A 121 14.42 -23.45 -18.86
N PRO A 122 14.48 -22.76 -20.02
CA PRO A 122 13.50 -22.99 -21.07
C PRO A 122 13.49 -24.49 -21.34
N GLN A 123 12.35 -25.14 -21.11
CA GLN A 123 12.14 -26.50 -21.58
C GLN A 123 12.23 -26.39 -23.11
N VAL A 124 13.31 -26.91 -23.67
CA VAL A 124 13.44 -27.18 -25.12
C VAL A 124 12.33 -28.11 -25.57
#